data_AF-Q7Z3R1-F1
#
_entry.id   AF-Q7Z3R1-F1
#
_cell.length_a   1.000
_cell.length_b   1.000
_cell.length_c   1.000
_cell.angle_alpha   90.00
_cell.angle_beta   90.00
_cell.angle_gamma   90.00
#
_symmetry.space_group_name_H-M   'P 1'
#
loop_
_entity.id
_entity.type
_entity.pdbx_description
1 polymer ?
#
loop_
_entity_poly.entity_id
_entity_poly.type
_entity_poly.pdbx_seq_one_letter_code
_entity_poly.pdbx_strand_id
1 'polypeptide(L)'
;WEDSVFQTQSCLENLVSQMALSEQEFSGQVAQLEQALEQFSALLKTWAQQLTLLEGKNTDEEIVECWHKGQEILDALQKAEPRTEDLKSQLNELCRFSRDLSTYSGKVSGLIKEYNCLCLQASKGCQNKEQILQQRFRKAFRDFQQWLVNAKITTAKCFDIPQNISEVSTSLQKIQEFLSESENGQHKLNMMLSKGELLSTLLTKEKAKGIQAKVTAAKEDWKNFHSNLHQKESALENLKIQMKDFEVSAEPIQDWLSKTEKMVHESSNRLYDLPAKRREQQKLQVMSPPPRSPI
;
A
#
# COMPACT_ATOMS: atom_id res chain seq x y z
N TRP A 1 50.49 -37.11 -73.73
CA TRP A 1 50.99 -37.26 -72.35
C TRP A 1 51.27 -35.90 -71.72
N GLU A 2 51.99 -35.00 -72.40
CA GLU A 2 52.23 -33.61 -71.92
C GLU A 2 50.94 -32.79 -71.72
N ASP A 3 49.96 -32.85 -72.64
CA ASP A 3 48.68 -32.13 -72.48
C ASP A 3 47.85 -32.58 -71.27
N SER A 4 47.92 -33.88 -70.93
CA SER A 4 47.23 -34.46 -69.77
C SER A 4 47.90 -34.03 -68.47
N VAL A 5 49.23 -33.89 -68.46
CA VAL A 5 50.00 -33.34 -67.33
C VAL A 5 49.73 -31.85 -67.15
N PHE A 6 49.66 -31.07 -68.22
CA PHE A 6 49.29 -29.65 -68.16
C PHE A 6 47.86 -29.44 -67.67
N GLN A 7 46.89 -30.25 -68.12
CA GLN A 7 45.51 -30.19 -67.66
C GLN A 7 45.38 -30.56 -66.18
N THR A 8 46.08 -31.60 -65.74
CA THR A 8 46.08 -31.99 -64.32
C THR A 8 46.77 -30.97 -63.44
N GLN A 9 47.88 -30.37 -63.88
CA GLN A 9 48.55 -29.28 -63.19
C GLN A 9 47.65 -28.04 -63.08
N SER A 10 47.02 -27.61 -64.18
CA SER A 10 46.09 -26.48 -64.16
C SER A 10 44.87 -26.74 -63.27
N CYS A 11 44.36 -27.97 -63.23
CA CYS A 11 43.29 -28.37 -62.34
C CYS A 11 43.71 -28.30 -60.86
N LEU A 12 44.92 -28.76 -60.53
CA LEU A 12 45.48 -28.66 -59.18
C LEU A 12 45.75 -27.20 -58.77
N GLU A 13 46.27 -26.35 -59.66
CA GLU A 13 46.48 -24.92 -59.40
C GLU A 13 45.16 -24.19 -59.16
N ASN A 14 44.11 -24.52 -59.92
CA ASN A 14 42.76 -24.01 -59.68
C ASN A 14 42.17 -24.50 -58.35
N LEU A 15 42.36 -25.77 -58.00
CA LEU A 15 41.93 -26.33 -56.71
C LEU A 15 42.64 -25.66 -55.53
N VAL A 16 43.96 -25.46 -55.62
CA VAL A 16 44.75 -24.75 -54.59
C VAL A 16 44.26 -23.31 -54.44
N SER A 17 43.98 -22.62 -55.54
CA SER A 17 43.44 -21.25 -55.51
C SER A 17 42.05 -21.19 -54.86
N GLN A 18 41.16 -22.14 -55.18
CA GLN A 18 39.84 -22.24 -54.56
C GLN A 18 39.92 -22.60 -53.07
N MET A 19 40.84 -23.48 -52.68
CA MET A 19 41.09 -23.81 -51.28
C MET A 19 41.61 -22.61 -50.50
N ALA A 20 42.53 -21.83 -51.07
CA ALA A 20 43.07 -20.62 -50.44
C ALA A 20 41.98 -19.55 -50.22
N LEU A 21 41.10 -19.34 -51.22
CA LEU A 21 39.96 -18.42 -51.08
C LEU A 21 38.96 -18.88 -50.01
N SER A 22 38.63 -20.17 -49.99
CA SER A 22 37.76 -20.78 -48.98
C SER A 22 38.33 -20.66 -47.56
N GLU A 23 39.65 -20.85 -47.42
CA GLU A 23 40.34 -20.66 -46.15
C GLU A 23 40.35 -19.20 -45.69
N GLN A 24 40.55 -18.26 -46.61
CA GLN A 24 40.48 -16.84 -46.31
C GLN A 24 39.07 -16.42 -45.86
N GLU A 25 38.03 -16.85 -46.57
CA GLU A 25 36.63 -16.62 -46.20
C GLU A 25 36.29 -17.20 -44.83
N PHE A 26 36.70 -18.44 -44.56
CA PHE A 26 36.51 -19.07 -43.26
C PHE A 26 37.18 -18.26 -42.15
N SER A 27 38.43 -17.84 -42.34
CA SER A 27 39.15 -17.03 -41.34
C SER A 27 38.45 -15.69 -41.08
N GLY A 28 37.91 -15.06 -42.13
CA GLY A 28 37.18 -13.80 -42.01
C GLY A 28 35.87 -13.95 -41.22
N GLN A 29 35.09 -14.99 -41.51
CA GLN A 29 33.84 -15.26 -40.78
C GLN A 29 34.10 -15.68 -39.33
N VAL A 30 35.16 -16.44 -39.07
CA VAL A 30 35.59 -16.78 -37.71
C VAL A 30 35.98 -15.51 -36.94
N ALA A 31 36.79 -14.63 -37.53
CA ALA A 31 37.19 -13.38 -36.89
C ALA A 31 35.97 -12.48 -36.57
N GLN A 32 34.99 -12.41 -37.47
CA GLN A 32 33.74 -11.70 -37.23
C GLN A 32 32.94 -12.31 -36.07
N LEU A 33 32.81 -13.64 -36.03
CA LEU A 33 32.12 -14.35 -34.95
C LEU A 33 32.82 -14.11 -33.60
N GLU A 34 34.15 -14.22 -33.55
CA GLU A 34 34.92 -13.99 -32.33
C GLU A 34 34.78 -12.54 -31.83
N GLN A 35 34.81 -11.57 -32.73
CA GLN A 35 34.56 -10.17 -32.39
C GLN A 35 33.14 -9.96 -31.84
N ALA A 36 32.12 -10.55 -32.46
CA ALA A 36 30.74 -10.46 -32.00
C ALA A 36 30.57 -11.10 -30.61
N LEU A 37 31.20 -12.25 -30.38
CA LEU A 37 31.23 -12.93 -29.08
C LEU A 37 31.87 -12.07 -27.99
N GLU A 38 33.01 -11.44 -28.28
CA GLU A 38 33.73 -10.59 -27.33
C GLU A 38 32.91 -9.34 -26.95
N GLN A 39 32.35 -8.66 -27.95
CA GLN A 39 31.51 -7.48 -27.72
C GLN A 39 30.27 -7.82 -26.89
N PHE A 40 29.59 -8.92 -27.19
CA PHE A 40 28.41 -9.31 -26.44
C PHE A 40 28.76 -9.77 -25.03
N SER A 41 29.85 -10.52 -24.85
CA SER A 41 30.37 -10.90 -23.52
C SER A 41 30.69 -9.68 -22.65
N ALA A 42 31.32 -8.65 -23.20
CA ALA A 42 31.62 -7.42 -22.46
C ALA A 42 30.35 -6.71 -21.96
N LEU A 43 29.30 -6.68 -22.77
CA LEU A 43 28.00 -6.11 -22.39
C LEU A 43 27.31 -6.94 -21.31
N LEU A 44 27.27 -8.26 -21.46
CA LEU A 44 26.70 -9.15 -20.44
C LEU A 44 27.42 -8.99 -19.10
N LYS A 45 28.75 -8.88 -19.10
CA LYS A 45 29.54 -8.61 -17.88
C LYS A 45 29.17 -7.27 -17.23
N THR A 46 28.97 -6.23 -18.03
CA THR A 46 28.57 -4.91 -17.54
C THR A 46 27.20 -4.96 -16.87
N TRP A 47 26.21 -5.57 -17.51
CA TRP A 47 24.87 -5.73 -16.93
C TRP A 47 24.89 -6.64 -15.69
N ALA A 48 25.69 -7.70 -15.69
CA ALA A 48 25.87 -8.56 -14.51
C ALA A 48 26.41 -7.77 -13.31
N GLN A 49 27.43 -6.93 -13.51
CA GLN A 49 27.96 -6.04 -12.47
C GLN A 49 26.93 -5.01 -12.00
N GLN A 50 26.12 -4.48 -12.91
CA GLN A 50 25.05 -3.55 -12.53
C GLN A 50 24.00 -4.25 -11.66
N LEU A 51 23.58 -5.47 -12.01
CA LEU A 51 22.61 -6.22 -11.22
C LEU A 51 23.11 -6.57 -9.81
N THR A 52 24.40 -6.90 -9.65
CA THR A 52 24.96 -7.18 -8.32
C THR A 52 24.99 -5.93 -7.43
N LEU A 53 25.17 -4.74 -8.00
CA LEU A 53 25.08 -3.47 -7.27
C LEU A 53 23.66 -3.13 -6.80
N LEU A 54 22.63 -3.79 -7.35
CA LEU A 54 21.23 -3.62 -6.93
C LEU A 54 20.84 -4.50 -5.72
N GLU A 55 21.78 -5.29 -5.19
CA GLU A 55 21.58 -6.13 -4.01
C GLU A 55 21.79 -5.35 -2.70
N GLY A 56 21.20 -5.83 -1.59
CA GLY A 56 21.45 -5.30 -0.24
C GLY A 56 20.68 -4.03 0.16
N LYS A 57 19.75 -3.55 -0.68
CA LYS A 57 18.90 -2.38 -0.37
C LYS A 57 17.72 -2.74 0.55
N ASN A 58 17.38 -1.82 1.47
CA ASN A 58 16.43 -2.13 2.55
C ASN A 58 15.25 -1.18 2.65
N THR A 59 15.40 0.09 2.28
CA THR A 59 14.29 1.07 2.34
C THR A 59 13.32 0.88 1.18
N ASP A 60 12.09 1.39 1.30
CA ASP A 60 11.09 1.24 0.22
C ASP A 60 11.55 2.00 -1.02
N GLU A 61 12.08 3.21 -0.85
CA GLU A 61 12.58 4.08 -1.89
C GLU A 61 13.76 3.44 -2.66
N GLU A 62 14.74 2.88 -1.95
CA GLU A 62 15.86 2.18 -2.59
C GLU A 62 15.39 0.93 -3.35
N ILE A 63 14.42 0.18 -2.81
CA ILE A 63 13.88 -1.00 -3.48
C ILE A 63 13.17 -0.58 -4.78
N VAL A 64 12.43 0.54 -4.77
CA VAL A 64 11.80 1.12 -5.97
C VAL A 64 12.84 1.53 -6.99
N GLU A 65 13.89 2.26 -6.58
CA GLU A 65 14.97 2.68 -7.47
C GLU A 65 15.67 1.47 -8.11
N CYS A 66 16.00 0.45 -7.30
CA CYS A 66 16.62 -0.77 -7.80
C CYS A 66 15.70 -1.60 -8.69
N TRP A 67 14.38 -1.52 -8.50
CA TRP A 67 13.43 -2.14 -9.43
C TRP A 67 13.44 -1.44 -10.79
N HIS A 68 13.44 -0.10 -10.83
CA HIS A 68 13.51 0.66 -12.08
C HIS A 68 14.80 0.38 -12.85
N LYS A 69 15.95 0.41 -12.18
CA LYS A 69 17.24 0.03 -12.79
C LYS A 69 17.24 -1.41 -13.29
N GLY A 70 16.61 -2.33 -12.54
CA GLY A 70 16.45 -3.72 -12.98
C GLY A 70 15.58 -3.87 -14.23
N GLN A 71 14.51 -3.06 -14.35
CA GLN A 71 13.68 -3.00 -15.55
C GLN A 71 14.43 -2.43 -16.75
N GLU A 72 15.21 -1.37 -16.57
CA GLU A 72 16.05 -0.82 -17.64
C GLU A 72 17.03 -1.87 -18.19
N ILE A 73 17.64 -2.66 -17.31
CA ILE A 73 18.52 -3.78 -17.71
C ILE A 73 17.73 -4.87 -18.44
N LEU A 74 16.52 -5.22 -17.98
CA LEU A 74 15.66 -6.18 -18.67
C LEU A 74 15.28 -5.72 -20.07
N ASP A 75 14.91 -4.44 -20.23
CA ASP A 75 14.60 -3.86 -21.53
C ASP A 75 15.83 -3.87 -22.46
N ALA A 76 17.02 -3.60 -21.91
CA ALA A 76 18.27 -3.65 -22.66
C ALA A 76 18.63 -5.09 -23.09
N LEU A 77 18.42 -6.07 -22.20
CA LEU A 77 18.60 -7.49 -22.49
C LEU A 77 17.64 -7.95 -23.58
N GLN A 78 16.35 -7.60 -23.49
CA GLN A 78 15.36 -7.94 -24.51
C GLN A 78 15.71 -7.33 -25.88
N LYS A 79 16.20 -6.09 -25.91
CA LYS A 79 16.72 -5.47 -27.15
C LYS A 79 17.97 -6.15 -27.70
N ALA A 80 18.72 -6.88 -26.87
CA ALA A 80 19.90 -7.62 -27.27
C ALA A 80 19.60 -9.05 -27.73
N GLU A 81 18.37 -9.54 -27.59
CA GLU A 81 17.93 -10.87 -28.05
C GLU A 81 18.34 -11.18 -29.51
N PRO A 82 18.19 -10.26 -30.50
CA PRO A 82 18.57 -10.55 -31.88
C PRO A 82 20.05 -10.86 -32.07
N ARG A 83 20.92 -10.41 -31.15
CA ARG A 83 22.36 -10.73 -31.21
C ARG A 83 22.63 -12.20 -30.93
N THR A 84 21.78 -12.84 -30.12
CA THR A 84 21.89 -14.30 -29.89
C THR A 84 21.53 -15.08 -31.14
N GLU A 85 20.54 -14.62 -31.91
CA GLU A 85 20.17 -15.23 -33.19
C GLU A 85 21.23 -14.98 -34.28
N ASP A 86 21.81 -13.78 -34.32
CA ASP A 86 22.92 -13.46 -35.23
C ASP A 86 24.14 -14.37 -34.97
N LEU A 87 24.53 -14.57 -33.70
CA LEU A 87 25.61 -15.50 -33.34
C LEU A 87 25.32 -16.94 -33.76
N LYS A 88 24.07 -17.40 -33.64
CA LYS A 88 23.66 -18.74 -34.13
C LYS A 88 23.72 -18.80 -35.66
N SER A 89 23.28 -17.75 -36.35
CA SER A 89 23.32 -17.69 -37.81
C SER A 89 24.75 -17.71 -38.33
N GLN A 90 25.65 -16.91 -37.74
CA GLN A 90 27.08 -16.90 -38.10
C GLN A 90 27.74 -18.26 -37.87
N LEU A 91 27.40 -18.95 -36.76
CA LEU A 91 27.87 -20.31 -36.51
C LEU A 91 27.35 -21.31 -37.55
N ASN A 92 26.08 -21.19 -37.95
CA ASN A 92 25.48 -22.05 -38.97
C ASN A 92 26.13 -21.85 -40.34
N GLU A 93 26.48 -20.62 -40.71
CA GLU A 93 27.21 -20.33 -41.95
C GLU A 93 28.58 -21.03 -41.97
N LEU A 94 29.28 -21.08 -40.83
CA LEU A 94 30.57 -21.76 -40.73
C LEU A 94 30.48 -23.27 -40.99
N CYS A 95 29.31 -23.90 -40.81
CA CYS A 95 29.12 -25.33 -41.08
C CYS A 95 29.39 -25.70 -42.54
N ARG A 96 29.22 -24.76 -43.48
CA ARG A 96 29.44 -25.00 -44.93
C ARG A 96 30.89 -25.37 -45.26
N PHE A 97 31.85 -25.00 -44.40
CA PHE A 97 33.28 -25.25 -44.61
C PHE A 97 33.74 -26.64 -44.13
N SER A 98 32.85 -27.46 -43.55
CA SER A 98 33.16 -28.84 -43.12
C SER A 98 34.39 -28.97 -42.21
N ARG A 99 34.65 -27.95 -41.36
CA ARG A 99 35.71 -27.91 -40.35
C ARG A 99 35.19 -28.29 -38.96
N ASP A 100 36.09 -28.53 -38.01
CA ASP A 100 35.71 -28.67 -36.60
C ASP A 100 35.25 -27.32 -36.02
N LEU A 101 33.99 -27.26 -35.59
CA LEU A 101 33.36 -26.08 -35.00
C LEU A 101 33.07 -26.24 -33.51
N SER A 102 33.55 -27.33 -32.88
CA SER A 102 33.29 -27.65 -31.48
C SER A 102 33.61 -26.49 -30.52
N THR A 103 34.73 -25.81 -30.75
CA THR A 103 35.17 -24.65 -29.96
C THR A 103 34.21 -23.47 -30.09
N TYR A 104 33.84 -23.08 -31.31
CA TYR A 104 32.94 -21.94 -31.56
C TYR A 104 31.51 -22.24 -31.10
N SER A 105 31.04 -23.45 -31.33
CA SER A 105 29.75 -23.93 -30.82
C SER A 105 29.69 -23.88 -29.29
N GLY A 106 30.78 -24.27 -28.62
CA GLY A 106 30.94 -24.14 -27.17
C GLY A 106 30.88 -22.69 -26.69
N LYS A 107 31.62 -21.78 -27.35
CA LYS A 107 31.63 -20.33 -27.03
C LYS A 107 30.24 -19.70 -27.21
N VAL A 108 29.59 -19.91 -28.36
CA VAL A 108 28.24 -19.39 -28.68
C VAL A 108 27.21 -19.92 -27.69
N SER A 109 27.20 -21.23 -27.45
CA SER A 109 26.28 -21.86 -26.50
C SER A 109 26.50 -21.38 -25.06
N GLY A 110 27.75 -21.21 -24.65
CA GLY A 110 28.11 -20.66 -23.34
C GLY A 110 27.59 -19.24 -23.16
N LEU A 111 27.80 -18.37 -24.16
CA LEU A 111 27.38 -16.99 -24.11
C LEU A 111 25.85 -16.83 -24.12
N ILE A 112 25.14 -17.66 -24.89
CA ILE A 112 23.67 -17.70 -24.88
C ILE A 112 23.15 -18.15 -23.51
N LYS A 113 23.80 -19.13 -22.87
CA LYS A 113 23.46 -19.54 -21.50
C LYS A 113 23.67 -18.40 -20.49
N GLU A 114 24.77 -17.66 -20.59
CA GLU A 114 25.03 -16.49 -19.76
C GLU A 114 23.95 -15.41 -19.94
N TYR A 115 23.61 -15.07 -21.19
CA TYR A 115 22.54 -14.14 -21.51
C TYR A 115 21.19 -14.57 -20.88
N ASN A 116 20.80 -15.83 -21.08
CA ASN A 116 19.54 -16.35 -20.54
C ASN A 116 19.53 -16.36 -19.00
N CYS A 117 20.65 -16.72 -18.38
CA CYS A 117 20.80 -16.66 -16.92
C CYS A 117 20.62 -15.23 -16.40
N LEU A 118 21.21 -14.26 -17.11
CA LEU A 118 21.14 -12.85 -16.75
C LEU A 118 19.72 -12.28 -16.90
N CYS A 119 19.01 -12.64 -17.97
CA CYS A 119 17.59 -12.31 -18.15
C CYS A 119 16.74 -12.84 -16.99
N LEU A 120 16.97 -14.11 -16.62
CA LEU A 120 16.25 -14.74 -15.52
C LEU A 120 16.57 -14.05 -14.17
N GLN A 121 17.84 -13.73 -13.92
CA GLN A 121 18.27 -13.04 -12.71
C GLN A 121 17.62 -11.66 -12.59
N ALA A 122 17.65 -10.85 -13.66
CA ALA A 122 17.05 -9.52 -13.67
C ALA A 122 15.51 -9.60 -13.48
N SER A 123 14.84 -10.54 -14.16
CA SER A 123 13.39 -10.74 -14.08
C SER A 123 12.96 -11.15 -12.68
N LYS A 124 13.60 -12.19 -12.12
CA LYS A 124 13.35 -12.64 -10.75
C LYS A 124 13.70 -11.57 -9.72
N GLY A 125 14.76 -10.81 -9.96
CA GLY A 125 15.17 -9.69 -9.12
C GLY A 125 14.12 -8.59 -9.06
N CYS A 126 13.50 -8.24 -10.19
CA CYS A 126 12.39 -7.28 -10.24
C CYS A 126 11.13 -7.84 -9.58
N GLN A 127 10.76 -9.09 -9.89
CA GLN A 127 9.59 -9.74 -9.30
C GLN A 127 9.67 -9.82 -7.77
N ASN A 128 10.84 -10.16 -7.22
CA ASN A 128 11.05 -10.23 -5.78
C ASN A 128 10.89 -8.85 -5.12
N LYS A 129 11.42 -7.78 -5.74
CA LYS A 129 11.27 -6.41 -5.24
C LYS A 129 9.82 -5.94 -5.26
N GLU A 130 9.08 -6.22 -6.34
CA GLU A 130 7.63 -5.95 -6.41
C GLU A 130 6.90 -6.69 -5.28
N GLN A 131 7.20 -7.96 -5.05
CA GLN A 131 6.58 -8.76 -4.00
C GLN A 131 6.86 -8.22 -2.59
N ILE A 132 8.09 -7.79 -2.31
CA ILE A 132 8.46 -7.17 -1.02
C ILE A 132 7.63 -5.91 -0.78
N LEU A 133 7.55 -5.00 -1.77
CA LEU A 133 6.79 -3.76 -1.64
C LEU A 133 5.29 -4.02 -1.51
N GLN A 134 4.75 -5.00 -2.24
CA GLN A 134 3.36 -5.44 -2.08
C GLN A 134 3.09 -5.96 -0.65
N GLN A 135 4.01 -6.75 -0.08
CA GLN A 135 3.87 -7.25 1.29
C GLN A 135 3.93 -6.11 2.31
N ARG A 136 4.85 -5.16 2.14
CA ARG A 136 4.99 -3.98 3.03
C ARG A 136 3.75 -3.08 2.97
N PHE A 137 3.21 -2.81 1.78
CA PHE A 137 1.94 -2.10 1.63
C PHE A 137 0.79 -2.87 2.29
N ARG A 138 0.65 -4.17 2.03
CA ARG A 138 -0.41 -5.00 2.66
C ARG A 138 -0.32 -5.00 4.18
N LYS A 139 0.88 -4.99 4.74
CA LYS A 139 1.09 -4.88 6.19
C LYS A 139 0.60 -3.53 6.70
N ALA A 140 1.08 -2.42 6.14
CA ALA A 140 0.66 -1.07 6.55
C ALA A 140 -0.85 -0.87 6.41
N PHE A 141 -1.46 -1.39 5.34
CA PHE A 141 -2.90 -1.38 5.13
C PHE A 141 -3.66 -2.10 6.27
N ARG A 142 -3.22 -3.32 6.63
CA ARG A 142 -3.82 -4.07 7.73
C ARG A 142 -3.63 -3.36 9.07
N ASP A 143 -2.46 -2.80 9.32
CA ASP A 143 -2.15 -2.10 10.56
C ASP A 143 -3.07 -0.87 10.74
N PHE A 144 -3.31 -0.10 9.68
CA PHE A 144 -4.28 1.00 9.68
C PHE A 144 -5.72 0.51 9.89
N GLN A 145 -6.15 -0.50 9.13
CA GLN A 145 -7.52 -1.04 9.23
C GLN A 145 -7.81 -1.60 10.62
N GLN A 146 -6.87 -2.35 11.20
CA GLN A 146 -7.00 -2.87 12.56
C GLN A 146 -7.11 -1.75 13.59
N TRP A 147 -6.27 -0.71 13.45
CA TRP A 147 -6.34 0.46 14.32
C TRP A 147 -7.70 1.15 14.22
N LEU A 148 -8.22 1.35 13.00
CA LEU A 148 -9.52 1.98 12.77
C LEU A 148 -10.67 1.16 13.34
N VAL A 149 -10.64 -0.16 13.20
CA VAL A 149 -11.65 -1.05 13.79
C VAL A 149 -11.61 -0.98 15.31
N ASN A 150 -10.42 -1.03 15.92
CA ASN A 150 -10.25 -0.91 17.36
C ASN A 150 -10.77 0.45 17.87
N ALA A 151 -10.46 1.52 17.15
CA ALA A 151 -10.95 2.86 17.44
C ALA A 151 -12.48 2.94 17.45
N LYS A 152 -13.13 2.37 16.42
CA LYS A 152 -14.60 2.29 16.33
C LYS A 152 -15.20 1.49 17.48
N ILE A 153 -14.60 0.35 17.84
CA ILE A 153 -15.05 -0.49 18.96
C ILE A 153 -14.91 0.27 20.29
N THR A 154 -13.77 0.91 20.52
CA THR A 154 -13.51 1.66 21.76
C THR A 154 -14.51 2.80 21.92
N THR A 155 -14.84 3.50 20.84
CA THR A 155 -15.74 4.65 20.87
C THR A 155 -17.22 4.29 20.75
N ALA A 156 -17.57 3.04 20.43
CA ALA A 156 -18.94 2.60 20.15
C ALA A 156 -19.95 3.00 21.24
N LYS A 157 -19.66 2.75 22.52
CA LYS A 157 -20.55 3.09 23.64
C LYS A 157 -20.85 4.59 23.77
N CYS A 158 -19.99 5.45 23.24
CA CYS A 158 -20.22 6.89 23.29
C CYS A 158 -21.40 7.29 22.40
N PHE A 159 -21.79 6.44 21.45
CA PHE A 159 -22.93 6.65 20.53
C PHE A 159 -24.27 6.22 21.10
N ASP A 160 -24.30 5.56 22.26
CA ASP A 160 -25.54 5.24 22.96
C ASP A 160 -26.25 6.51 23.47
N ILE A 161 -27.54 6.40 23.79
CA ILE A 161 -28.34 7.50 24.35
C ILE A 161 -28.05 7.57 25.86
N PRO A 162 -27.36 8.62 26.33
CA PRO A 162 -27.01 8.73 27.74
C PRO A 162 -28.24 9.05 28.60
N GLN A 163 -28.32 8.46 29.78
CA GLN A 163 -29.47 8.59 30.70
C GLN A 163 -29.26 9.67 31.77
N ASN A 164 -28.02 10.10 31.99
CA ASN A 164 -27.66 11.06 33.03
C ASN A 164 -26.38 11.85 32.66
N ILE A 165 -26.12 12.94 33.37
CA ILE A 165 -24.96 13.83 33.12
C ILE A 165 -23.62 13.10 33.30
N SER A 166 -23.57 12.08 34.16
CA SER A 166 -22.37 11.27 34.37
C SER A 166 -22.01 10.50 33.09
N GLU A 167 -22.97 9.80 32.49
CA GLU A 167 -22.79 9.07 31.22
C GLU A 167 -22.40 9.98 30.05
N VAL A 168 -23.00 11.18 29.96
CA VAL A 168 -22.60 12.20 28.97
C VAL A 168 -21.14 12.59 29.18
N SER A 169 -20.74 12.85 30.43
CA SER A 169 -19.38 13.28 30.76
C SER A 169 -18.35 12.18 30.51
N THR A 170 -18.65 10.92 30.85
CA THR A 170 -17.78 9.78 30.53
C THR A 170 -17.62 9.58 29.03
N SER A 171 -18.71 9.72 28.25
CA SER A 171 -18.66 9.59 26.79
C SER A 171 -17.84 10.72 26.15
N LEU A 172 -18.01 11.96 26.62
CA LEU A 172 -17.21 13.12 26.17
C LEU A 172 -15.73 12.92 26.45
N GLN A 173 -15.38 12.57 27.70
CA GLN A 173 -14.00 12.32 28.10
C GLN A 173 -13.36 11.27 27.20
N LYS A 174 -14.06 10.16 26.94
CA LYS A 174 -13.54 9.08 26.10
C LYS A 174 -13.32 9.49 24.64
N ILE A 175 -14.22 10.31 24.08
CA ILE A 175 -14.04 10.84 22.72
C ILE A 175 -12.84 11.79 22.68
N GLN A 176 -12.68 12.66 23.68
CA GLN A 176 -11.58 13.62 23.77
C GLN A 176 -10.22 12.94 23.93
N GLU A 177 -10.13 11.93 24.81
CA GLU A 177 -8.95 11.07 24.96
C GLU A 177 -8.58 10.47 23.59
N PHE A 178 -9.56 9.88 22.89
CA PHE A 178 -9.31 9.31 21.57
C PHE A 178 -8.85 10.35 20.53
N LEU A 179 -9.49 11.52 20.49
CA LEU A 179 -9.11 12.60 19.55
C LEU A 179 -7.70 13.10 19.83
N SER A 180 -7.29 13.17 21.10
CA SER A 180 -5.91 13.54 21.47
C SER A 180 -4.87 12.50 21.05
N GLU A 181 -5.25 11.21 20.98
CA GLU A 181 -4.39 10.13 20.50
C GLU A 181 -4.49 9.87 18.98
N SER A 182 -5.28 10.68 18.26
CA SER A 182 -5.60 10.47 16.84
C SER A 182 -4.38 10.57 15.90
N GLU A 183 -3.29 11.19 16.36
CA GLU A 183 -2.01 11.27 15.64
C GLU A 183 -1.47 9.88 15.26
N ASN A 184 -1.66 8.87 16.11
CA ASN A 184 -1.25 7.50 15.81
C ASN A 184 -2.01 6.93 14.60
N GLY A 185 -3.32 7.20 14.50
CA GLY A 185 -4.14 6.83 13.36
C GLY A 185 -3.72 7.53 12.08
N GLN A 186 -3.50 8.84 12.17
CA GLN A 186 -3.01 9.65 11.06
C GLN A 186 -1.64 9.17 10.56
N HIS A 187 -0.73 8.83 11.48
CA HIS A 187 0.57 8.28 11.13
C HIS A 187 0.46 6.94 10.39
N LYS A 188 -0.38 6.01 10.87
CA LYS A 188 -0.64 4.73 10.19
C LYS A 188 -1.24 4.93 8.80
N LEU A 189 -2.17 5.88 8.65
CA LEU A 189 -2.71 6.25 7.35
C LEU A 189 -1.60 6.76 6.43
N ASN A 190 -0.83 7.76 6.85
CA ASN A 190 0.26 8.34 6.05
C ASN A 190 1.30 7.29 5.63
N MET A 191 1.66 6.37 6.54
CA MET A 191 2.56 5.25 6.25
C MET A 191 1.99 4.34 5.15
N MET A 192 0.71 3.99 5.23
CA MET A 192 0.03 3.21 4.18
C MET A 192 0.00 3.97 2.84
N LEU A 193 -0.27 5.28 2.88
CA LEU A 193 -0.33 6.12 1.68
C LEU A 193 1.01 6.17 0.96
N SER A 194 2.08 6.52 1.68
CA SER A 194 3.45 6.58 1.13
C SER A 194 3.85 5.25 0.47
N LYS A 195 3.60 4.11 1.15
CA LYS A 195 3.88 2.78 0.57
C LYS A 195 3.02 2.47 -0.65
N GLY A 196 1.77 2.93 -0.67
CA GLY A 196 0.86 2.76 -1.80
C GLY A 196 1.27 3.57 -3.02
N GLU A 197 1.73 4.81 -2.81
CA GLU A 197 2.27 5.69 -3.85
C GLU A 197 3.53 5.09 -4.47
N LEU A 198 4.50 4.71 -3.63
CA LEU A 198 5.72 4.03 -4.08
C LEU A 198 5.39 2.79 -4.89
N LEU A 199 4.59 1.87 -4.35
CA LEU A 199 4.19 0.64 -5.04
C LEU A 199 3.50 0.90 -6.38
N SER A 200 2.69 1.97 -6.49
CA SER A 200 1.97 2.29 -7.73
C SER A 200 2.88 2.68 -8.88
N THR A 201 4.11 3.14 -8.61
CA THR A 201 5.10 3.47 -9.65
C THR A 201 5.63 2.24 -10.42
N LEU A 202 5.59 1.06 -9.79
CA LEU A 202 6.12 -0.20 -10.33
C LEU A 202 5.05 -1.03 -11.06
N LEU A 203 3.79 -0.82 -10.70
CA LEU A 203 2.69 -1.67 -11.13
C LEU A 203 2.14 -1.23 -12.49
N THR A 204 1.56 -2.19 -13.21
CA THR A 204 0.76 -1.87 -14.40
C THR A 204 -0.39 -0.94 -14.04
N LYS A 205 -0.85 -0.13 -15.00
CA LYS A 205 -1.96 0.82 -14.81
C LYS A 205 -3.19 0.17 -14.16
N GLU A 206 -3.51 -1.06 -14.51
CA GLU A 206 -4.63 -1.81 -13.93
C GLU A 206 -4.40 -2.17 -12.46
N LYS A 207 -3.25 -2.75 -12.12
CA LYS A 207 -2.91 -3.10 -10.72
C LYS A 207 -2.79 -1.84 -9.85
N ALA A 208 -2.22 -0.76 -10.38
CA ALA A 208 -2.11 0.53 -9.70
C ALA A 208 -3.49 1.14 -9.35
N LYS A 209 -4.49 1.01 -10.25
CA LYS A 209 -5.88 1.42 -9.93
C LYS A 209 -6.43 0.70 -8.70
N GLY A 210 -6.14 -0.60 -8.54
CA GLY A 210 -6.54 -1.36 -7.37
C GLY A 210 -5.92 -0.85 -6.07
N ILE A 211 -4.66 -0.42 -6.10
CA ILE A 211 -3.99 0.23 -4.95
C ILE A 211 -4.61 1.59 -4.67
N GLN A 212 -4.83 2.41 -5.70
CA GLN A 212 -5.44 3.74 -5.57
C GLN A 212 -6.86 3.68 -5.00
N ALA A 213 -7.65 2.68 -5.39
CA ALA A 213 -8.99 2.47 -4.83
C ALA A 213 -8.93 2.19 -3.32
N LYS A 214 -8.01 1.33 -2.88
CA LYS A 214 -7.79 1.05 -1.44
C LYS A 214 -7.32 2.27 -0.67
N VAL A 215 -6.41 3.04 -1.24
CA VAL A 215 -5.93 4.31 -0.69
C VAL A 215 -7.07 5.31 -0.52
N THR A 216 -7.92 5.45 -1.54
CA THR A 216 -9.05 6.38 -1.52
C THR A 216 -10.09 5.97 -0.48
N ALA A 217 -10.43 4.68 -0.44
CA ALA A 217 -11.34 4.13 0.57
C ALA A 217 -10.82 4.36 2.00
N ALA A 218 -9.53 4.10 2.26
CA ALA A 218 -8.93 4.33 3.57
C ALA A 218 -8.95 5.79 4.01
N LYS A 219 -8.70 6.73 3.09
CA LYS A 219 -8.81 8.18 3.36
C LYS A 219 -10.24 8.57 3.72
N GLU A 220 -11.22 8.04 3.00
CA GLU A 220 -12.62 8.33 3.22
C GLU A 220 -13.13 7.72 4.53
N ASP A 221 -12.76 6.48 4.83
CA ASP A 221 -13.06 5.82 6.11
C ASP A 221 -12.50 6.60 7.30
N TRP A 222 -11.27 7.10 7.18
CA TRP A 222 -10.63 7.95 8.20
C TRP A 222 -11.41 9.25 8.40
N LYS A 223 -11.68 9.96 7.30
CA LYS A 223 -12.41 11.23 7.33
C LYS A 223 -13.79 11.07 7.94
N ASN A 224 -14.55 10.06 7.52
CA ASN A 224 -15.88 9.78 8.03
C ASN A 224 -15.87 9.44 9.51
N PHE A 225 -14.93 8.60 9.94
CA PHE A 225 -14.80 8.27 11.35
C PHE A 225 -14.48 9.50 12.21
N HIS A 226 -13.51 10.31 11.79
CA HIS A 226 -13.12 11.52 12.51
C HIS A 226 -14.24 12.55 12.56
N SER A 227 -14.94 12.77 11.43
CA SER A 227 -16.09 13.66 11.35
C SER A 227 -17.23 13.21 12.29
N ASN A 228 -17.52 11.92 12.33
CA ASN A 228 -18.56 11.36 13.20
C ASN A 228 -18.22 11.55 14.69
N LEU A 229 -16.95 11.43 15.07
CA LEU A 229 -16.51 11.68 16.45
C LEU A 229 -16.69 13.15 16.85
N HIS A 230 -16.23 14.09 16.02
CA HIS A 230 -16.42 15.53 16.28
C HIS A 230 -17.90 15.92 16.35
N GLN A 231 -18.72 15.39 15.43
CA GLN A 231 -20.16 15.62 15.48
C GLN A 231 -20.78 15.09 16.77
N LYS A 232 -20.36 13.89 17.20
CA LYS A 232 -20.87 13.29 18.44
C LYS A 232 -20.39 14.03 19.69
N GLU A 233 -19.15 14.51 19.71
CA GLU A 233 -18.61 15.37 20.77
C GLU A 233 -19.47 16.62 20.93
N SER A 234 -19.65 17.39 19.86
CA SER A 234 -20.47 18.61 19.88
C SER A 234 -21.92 18.33 20.31
N ALA A 235 -22.50 17.22 19.86
CA ALA A 235 -23.85 16.82 20.29
C ALA A 235 -23.93 16.50 21.79
N LEU A 236 -22.92 15.83 22.34
CA LEU A 236 -22.85 15.52 23.77
C LEU A 236 -22.57 16.77 24.63
N GLU A 237 -21.75 17.71 24.16
CA GLU A 237 -21.52 18.99 24.85
C GLU A 237 -22.82 19.79 24.94
N ASN A 238 -23.55 19.92 23.84
CA ASN A 238 -24.85 20.58 23.82
C ASN A 238 -25.87 19.87 24.73
N LEU A 239 -25.92 18.54 24.68
CA LEU A 239 -26.80 17.76 25.55
C LEU A 239 -26.45 17.98 27.03
N LYS A 240 -25.16 18.03 27.37
CA LYS A 240 -24.72 18.29 28.76
C LYS A 240 -25.20 19.63 29.27
N ILE A 241 -25.19 20.67 28.43
CA ILE A 241 -25.71 22.00 28.79
C ILE A 241 -27.22 21.90 29.02
N GLN A 242 -27.97 21.33 28.07
CA GLN A 242 -29.42 21.19 28.17
C GLN A 242 -29.88 20.39 29.41
N MET A 243 -29.16 19.31 29.74
CA MET A 243 -29.47 18.50 30.93
C MET A 243 -29.26 19.30 32.23
N LYS A 244 -28.19 20.10 32.30
CA LYS A 244 -27.94 20.98 33.46
C LYS A 244 -29.00 22.07 33.58
N ASP A 245 -29.36 22.71 32.48
CA ASP A 245 -30.40 23.74 32.46
C ASP A 245 -31.74 23.15 32.89
N PHE A 246 -32.05 21.93 32.44
CA PHE A 246 -33.24 21.21 32.87
C PHE A 246 -33.22 20.91 34.37
N GLU A 247 -32.12 20.37 34.93
CA GLU A 247 -31.98 20.11 36.37
C GLU A 247 -32.21 21.37 37.20
N VAL A 248 -31.59 22.49 36.81
CA VAL A 248 -31.78 23.79 37.47
C VAL A 248 -33.23 24.27 37.39
N SER A 249 -33.90 24.07 36.24
CA SER A 249 -35.30 24.48 36.06
C SER A 249 -36.29 23.58 36.82
N ALA A 250 -35.95 22.32 37.04
CA ALA A 250 -36.79 21.34 37.72
C ALA A 250 -36.68 21.43 39.25
N GLU A 251 -35.55 21.86 39.79
CA GLU A 251 -35.28 21.96 41.23
C GLU A 251 -36.37 22.76 41.99
N PRO A 252 -36.79 23.97 41.55
CA PRO A 252 -37.86 24.71 42.23
C PRO A 252 -39.22 23.98 42.21
N ILE A 253 -39.51 23.25 41.13
CA ILE A 253 -40.76 22.49 40.99
C ILE A 253 -40.74 21.29 41.92
N GLN A 254 -39.61 20.58 41.99
CA GLN A 254 -39.42 19.44 42.87
C GLN A 254 -39.49 19.85 44.35
N ASP A 255 -38.82 20.93 44.73
CA ASP A 255 -38.89 21.49 46.08
C ASP A 255 -40.31 21.91 46.47
N TRP A 256 -41.03 22.58 45.55
CA TRP A 256 -42.43 22.92 45.75
C TRP A 256 -43.31 21.67 45.93
N LEU A 257 -43.14 20.65 45.08
CA LEU A 257 -43.91 19.41 45.15
C LEU A 257 -43.67 18.70 46.48
N SER A 258 -42.42 18.57 46.92
CA SER A 258 -42.07 17.94 48.19
C SER A 258 -42.63 18.70 49.39
N LYS A 259 -42.57 20.04 49.39
CA LYS A 259 -43.19 20.88 50.43
C LYS A 259 -44.69 20.72 50.47
N THR A 260 -45.32 20.67 49.30
CA THR A 260 -46.77 20.48 49.13
C THR A 260 -47.21 19.12 49.66
N GLU A 261 -46.54 18.05 49.24
CA GLU A 261 -46.86 16.68 49.63
C GLU A 261 -46.74 16.49 51.15
N LYS A 262 -45.66 17.00 51.74
CA LYS A 262 -45.47 16.99 53.20
C LYS A 262 -46.59 17.71 53.92
N MET A 263 -46.97 18.91 53.45
CA MET A 263 -48.04 19.68 54.07
C MET A 263 -49.39 18.96 54.00
N VAL A 264 -49.76 18.45 52.82
CA VAL A 264 -51.00 17.69 52.63
C VAL A 264 -51.02 16.45 53.53
N HIS A 265 -49.89 15.74 53.66
CA HIS A 265 -49.77 14.60 54.54
C HIS A 265 -49.99 14.98 56.01
N GLU A 266 -49.37 16.07 56.48
CA GLU A 266 -49.57 16.61 57.84
C GLU A 266 -51.03 17.01 58.09
N SER A 267 -51.70 17.58 57.08
CA SER A 267 -53.10 18.01 57.11
C SER A 267 -54.11 16.85 57.10
N SER A 268 -53.70 15.63 56.75
CA SER A 268 -54.60 14.48 56.53
C SER A 268 -55.08 13.81 57.82
N ASN A 269 -54.63 14.26 58.99
CA ASN A 269 -55.06 13.71 60.28
C ASN A 269 -56.52 14.07 60.59
N ARG A 270 -57.28 13.14 61.20
CA ARG A 270 -58.68 13.39 61.62
C ARG A 270 -58.72 14.48 62.70
N LEU A 271 -59.23 15.65 62.34
CA LEU A 271 -59.51 16.76 63.26
C LEU A 271 -60.96 16.70 63.77
N TYR A 272 -61.16 16.81 65.09
CA TYR A 272 -62.46 16.61 65.75
C TYR A 272 -63.30 17.88 65.91
N ASP A 273 -62.72 19.07 65.71
CA ASP A 273 -63.39 20.36 65.85
C ASP A 273 -63.32 21.22 64.56
N LEU A 274 -64.39 22.00 64.35
CA LEU A 274 -64.57 22.83 63.15
C LEU A 274 -63.53 23.97 63.01
N PRO A 275 -63.07 24.63 64.11
CA PRO A 275 -61.98 25.59 64.05
C PRO A 275 -60.62 24.99 63.61
N ALA A 276 -60.28 23.78 64.06
CA ALA A 276 -59.07 23.11 63.58
C ALA A 276 -59.16 22.78 62.08
N LYS A 277 -60.30 22.27 61.60
CA LYS A 277 -60.52 22.04 60.17
C LYS A 277 -60.38 23.30 59.32
N ARG A 278 -60.88 24.46 59.80
CA ARG A 278 -60.73 25.76 59.10
C ARG A 278 -59.28 26.25 59.07
N ARG A 279 -58.52 26.08 60.14
CA ARG A 279 -57.09 26.43 60.16
C ARG A 279 -56.29 25.62 59.15
N GLU A 280 -56.54 24.32 59.07
CA GLU A 280 -55.84 23.46 58.12
C GLU A 280 -56.24 23.78 56.66
N GLN A 281 -57.52 24.09 56.42
CA GLN A 281 -57.98 24.56 55.11
C GLN A 281 -57.28 25.86 54.67
N GLN A 282 -57.13 26.84 55.57
CA GLN A 282 -56.42 28.08 55.26
C GLN A 282 -54.94 27.83 54.96
N LYS A 283 -54.27 26.94 55.71
CA LYS A 283 -52.87 26.56 55.49
C LYS A 283 -52.66 26.00 54.07
N LEU A 284 -53.58 25.14 53.60
CA LEU A 284 -53.55 24.58 52.25
C LEU A 284 -53.88 25.59 51.14
N GLN A 285 -54.73 26.59 51.41
CA GLN A 285 -55.14 27.61 50.43
C GLN A 285 -54.07 28.67 50.12
N VAL A 286 -53.10 28.88 51.01
CA VAL A 286 -52.05 29.90 50.85
C VAL A 286 -50.94 29.44 49.88
N MET A 287 -50.94 28.17 49.48
CA MET A 287 -49.92 27.61 48.63
C MET A 287 -50.08 28.07 47.16
N SER A 288 -49.23 28.99 46.74
CA SER A 288 -49.13 29.41 45.34
C SER A 288 -48.22 28.45 44.56
N PRO A 289 -48.52 28.16 43.28
CA PRO A 289 -47.60 27.41 42.43
C PRO A 289 -46.29 28.18 42.21
N PRO A 290 -45.18 27.50 41.90
CA PRO A 290 -43.93 28.18 41.59
C PRO A 290 -44.12 29.12 40.39
N PRO A 291 -43.39 30.25 40.33
CA PRO A 291 -43.45 31.15 39.18
C PRO A 291 -43.10 30.37 37.91
N ARG A 292 -43.89 30.54 36.84
CA ARG A 292 -43.60 29.92 35.54
C ARG A 292 -42.28 30.46 35.02
N SER A 293 -41.35 29.57 34.68
CA SER A 293 -40.12 29.95 33.98
C SER A 293 -40.47 30.70 32.69
N PRO A 294 -39.75 31.78 32.32
CA PRO A 294 -39.93 32.42 31.03
C PRO A 294 -39.59 31.40 29.93
N ILE A 295 -40.52 31.23 28.99
CA ILE A 295 -40.34 30.42 27.77
C ILE A 295 -39.33 31.10 26.84
#